data_AF-A0A1G4ME99-F1
#
_entry.id   AF-A0A1G4ME99-F1
#
_cell.length_a   1.000
_cell.length_b   1.000
_cell.length_c   1.000
_cell.angle_alpha   90.00
_cell.angle_beta   90.00
_cell.angle_gamma   90.00
#
_symmetry.space_group_name_H-M   'P 1'
#
loop_
_entity.id
_entity.type
_entity.pdbx_description
1 polymer ?
#
loop_
_entity_poly.entity_id
_entity_poly.type
_entity_poly.pdbx_seq_one_letter_code
_entity_poly.pdbx_strand_id
1 'polypeptide(L)' 'MSARFGIPGAQAPAKKQSKLEQFRQTPAYPILVNVSLFIAGVAFIQSPLMDMMAPQL' A
#
# COMPACT_ATOMS: atom_id res chain seq x y z
N MET A 1 4.43 -35.37 36.69
CA MET A 1 5.70 -35.19 35.97
C MET A 1 5.65 -33.84 35.28
N SER A 2 6.40 -32.90 35.83
CA SER A 2 6.48 -31.51 35.45
C SER A 2 7.77 -31.32 34.65
N ALA A 3 7.71 -30.79 33.43
CA ALA A 3 8.81 -30.03 32.85
C ALA A 3 8.37 -29.33 31.56
N ARG A 4 8.40 -28.00 31.62
CA ARG A 4 8.39 -27.09 30.49
C ARG A 4 9.54 -27.44 29.54
N PHE A 5 9.26 -27.49 28.24
CA PHE A 5 10.25 -27.20 27.20
C PHE A 5 9.62 -26.26 26.15
N GLY A 6 9.06 -25.15 26.63
CA GLY A 6 8.99 -23.94 25.82
C GLY A 6 10.39 -23.35 25.81
N ILE A 7 11.08 -23.44 24.67
CA ILE A 7 12.39 -22.82 24.44
C ILE A 7 12.16 -21.30 24.41
N PRO A 8 12.57 -20.55 25.43
CA PRO A 8 12.45 -19.09 25.41
C PRO A 8 13.60 -18.59 24.55
N GLY A 9 13.33 -18.32 23.27
CA GLY A 9 14.35 -17.79 22.35
C GLY A 9 14.29 -18.28 20.91
N ALA A 10 13.32 -19.12 20.53
CA ALA A 10 13.06 -19.40 19.12
C ALA A 10 12.41 -18.17 18.45
N GLN A 11 13.21 -17.11 18.25
CA GLN A 11 12.84 -16.02 17.36
C GLN A 11 12.75 -16.60 15.97
N ALA A 12 11.54 -16.64 15.41
CA ALA A 12 11.31 -16.96 14.02
C ALA A 12 12.29 -16.15 13.15
N PRO A 13 12.85 -16.72 12.07
CA PRO A 13 13.84 -16.03 11.25
C PRO A 13 13.27 -14.66 10.87
N ALA A 14 13.99 -13.60 11.23
CA ALA A 14 13.62 -12.23 10.90
C ALA A 14 13.48 -12.14 9.37
N LYS A 15 12.24 -12.18 8.90
CA LYS A 15 11.90 -12.07 7.49
C LYS A 15 12.46 -10.71 7.06
N LYS A 16 13.53 -10.72 6.26
CA LYS A 16 14.12 -9.49 5.71
C LYS A 16 12.99 -8.76 5.01
N GLN A 17 12.46 -7.70 5.65
CA GLN A 17 11.37 -6.94 5.08
C GLN A 17 11.85 -6.39 3.73
N SER A 18 11.07 -6.63 2.69
CA SER A 18 11.36 -6.05 1.39
C SER A 18 11.34 -4.53 1.50
N LYS A 19 12.20 -3.82 0.76
CA LYS A 19 12.22 -2.34 0.77
C LYS A 19 10.84 -1.74 0.45
N LEU A 20 10.03 -2.46 -0.33
CA LEU A 20 8.66 -2.09 -0.64
C LEU A 20 7.70 -2.29 0.55
N GLU A 21 7.88 -3.35 1.35
CA GLU A 21 7.13 -3.54 2.59
C GLU A 21 7.49 -2.48 3.63
N GLN A 22 8.78 -2.15 3.74
CA GLN A 22 9.25 -1.07 4.60
C GLN A 22 8.71 0.29 4.16
N PHE A 23 8.68 0.57 2.85
CA PHE A 23 8.10 1.80 2.31
C PHE A 23 6.60 1.92 2.59
N ARG A 24 5.82 0.84 2.39
CA ARG A 24 4.38 0.82 2.67
C ARG A 24 4.04 1.10 4.14
N GLN A 25 4.95 0.80 5.05
CA GLN A 25 4.82 1.08 6.49
C GLN A 25 5.14 2.54 6.84
N THR A 26 5.69 3.34 5.92
CA THR A 26 6.01 4.75 6.17
C THR A 26 4.75 5.63 6.11
N PRO A 27 4.70 6.71 6.89
CA PRO A 27 3.61 7.70 6.80
C PRO A 27 3.57 8.42 5.45
N ALA A 28 4.67 8.41 4.68
CA ALA A 28 4.74 8.99 3.34
C ALA A 28 3.96 8.17 2.30
N TYR A 29 3.80 6.86 2.53
CA TYR A 29 3.11 5.97 1.58
C TYR A 29 1.68 6.41 1.26
N PRO A 30 0.76 6.56 2.24
CA PRO A 30 -0.60 6.99 1.94
C PRO A 30 -0.64 8.38 1.32
N ILE A 31 0.26 9.30 1.70
CA ILE A 31 0.32 10.64 1.12
C ILE A 31 0.65 10.58 -0.37
N LEU A 32 1.72 9.87 -0.74
CA LEU A 32 2.14 9.71 -2.13
C LEU A 32 1.07 8.99 -2.97
N VAL A 33 0.44 7.95 -2.42
CA VAL A 33 -0.66 7.25 -3.09
C VAL A 33 -1.83 8.19 -3.35
N ASN A 34 -2.29 8.93 -2.35
CA ASN A 34 -3.43 9.83 -2.54
C ASN A 34 -3.10 11.01 -3.47
N VAL A 35 -1.91 11.60 -3.37
CA VAL A 35 -1.49 12.69 -4.27
C VAL A 35 -1.40 12.21 -5.72
N SER A 36 -0.81 11.03 -5.95
CA SER A 36 -0.74 10.46 -7.31
C SER A 36 -2.13 10.13 -7.86
N LEU A 37 -3.01 9.55 -7.05
CA LEU A 37 -4.40 9.28 -7.45
C LEU A 37 -5.18 10.57 -7.72
N PHE A 38 -4.96 11.63 -6.95
CA PHE A 38 -5.61 12.93 -7.18
C PHE A 38 -5.20 13.53 -8.51
N ILE A 39 -3.89 13.59 -8.81
CA ILE A 39 -3.38 14.11 -10.08
C ILE A 39 -3.90 13.27 -11.24
N ALA A 40 -3.89 11.93 -11.10
CA ALA A 40 -4.45 11.04 -12.11
C ALA A 40 -5.95 11.29 -12.34
N GLY A 41 -6.73 11.50 -11.28
CA GLY A 41 -8.15 11.84 -11.36
C GLY A 41 -8.40 13.18 -12.06
N VAL A 42 -7.63 14.22 -11.72
CA VAL A 42 -7.72 15.54 -12.37
C VAL A 42 -7.37 15.46 -13.86
N ALA A 43 -6.35 14.69 -14.22
CA ALA A 43 -5.99 14.45 -15.61
C ALA A 43 -7.07 13.65 -16.34
N PHE A 44 -7.65 12.64 -15.69
CA PHE A 44 -8.72 11.82 -16.26
C PHE A 44 -9.98 12.64 -16.53
N ILE A 45 -10.40 13.50 -15.59
CA ILE A 45 -11.59 14.36 -15.75
C ILE A 45 -11.40 15.34 -16.92
N GLN A 46 -10.20 15.88 -17.09
CA GLN A 46 -9.89 16.78 -18.20
C GLN A 46 -9.56 16.06 -19.51
N SER A 47 -9.54 14.72 -19.51
CA SER A 47 -9.21 13.95 -20.70
C SER A 47 -10.45 13.71 -21.57
N PRO A 48 -10.28 13.52 -22.89
CA PRO A 48 -11.38 13.16 -23.80
C PRO A 48 -12.09 11.85 -23.44
N LEU A 49 -11.46 10.99 -22.62
CA LEU A 49 -12.12 9.79 -22.11
C LEU A 49 -13.33 10.13 -21.25
N MET A 50 -13.29 11.25 -20.53
CA MET A 50 -14.42 11.71 -19.70
C MET A 50 -15.60 12.13 -20.58
N ASP A 51 -15.34 12.77 -21.73
CA ASP A 51 -16.37 13.15 -22.69
C ASP A 51 -17.09 11.93 -23.29
N MET A 52 -16.39 10.81 -23.45
CA MET A 52 -17.00 9.55 -23.92
C MET A 52 -17.92 8.91 -22.88
N MET A 53 -17.75 9.24 -21.60
CA MET A 53 -18.63 8.77 -20.51
C MET A 53 -19.85 9.67 -20.32
N ALA A 54 -19.86 10.87 -20.92
CA ALA A 54 -20.98 11.78 -20.83
C ALA A 54 -22.19 11.21 -21.60
N PRO A 55 -23.41 11.27 -21.03
CA PRO A 55 -24.62 10.89 -21.74
C PRO A 55 -24.79 11.78 -22.98
N GLN A 56 -24.94 11.14 -24.14
CA GLN A 56 -25.34 11.83 -25.36
C GLN A 56 -26.87 11.95 -25.33
N LEU A 57 -27.38 13.12 -24.94
CA LEU A 57 -28.81 13.46 -24.98
C LEU A 57 -29.28 13.70 -26.42
#